data_AF-A0AA43LXK5-F1
#
_entry.id   AF-A0AA43LXK5-F1
#
_cell.length_a   1.000
_cell.length_b   1.000
_cell.length_c   1.000
_cell.angle_alpha   90.00
_cell.angle_beta   90.00
_cell.angle_gamma   90.00
#
_symmetry.space_group_name_H-M   'P 1'
#
loop_
_entity.id
_entity.type
_entity.pdbx_description
1 polymer ?
#
loop_
_entity_poly.entity_id
_entity_poly.type
_entity_poly.pdbx_seq_one_letter_code
_entity_poly.pdbx_strand_id
1 'polypeptide(L)' 'MNIDELVARINELARKQKSSGLTEDELAERARLREIYLGNIRRNFRAQLDTIEIVDNDDQGNKGLTH' A
#
# COMPACT_ATOMS: atom_id res chain seq x y z
N MET A 1 -12.37 -11.74 1.67
CA MET A 1 -11.84 -11.30 0.37
C MET A 1 -10.39 -10.94 0.59
N ASN A 2 -9.49 -11.66 -0.06
CA ASN A 2 -8.05 -11.44 0.09
C ASN A 2 -7.66 -10.17 -0.67
N ILE A 3 -6.57 -9.50 -0.24
CA ILE A 3 -6.03 -8.32 -0.95
C ILE A 3 -5.73 -8.67 -2.42
N ASP A 4 -5.24 -9.88 -2.67
CA ASP A 4 -4.90 -10.36 -4.00
C ASP A 4 -6.14 -10.49 -4.91
N GLU A 5 -7.26 -10.99 -4.38
CA GLU A 5 -8.54 -11.06 -5.09
C GLU A 5 -9.08 -9.67 -5.43
N LEU A 6 -8.95 -8.73 -4.49
CA LEU A 6 -9.31 -7.32 -4.67
C LEU A 6 -8.51 -6.67 -5.81
N VAL A 7 -7.20 -6.85 -5.80
CA VAL A 7 -6.29 -6.31 -6.81
C VAL A 7 -6.54 -6.96 -8.17
N ALA A 8 -6.74 -8.28 -8.22
CA ALA A 8 -7.08 -8.99 -9.44
C ALA A 8 -8.37 -8.44 -10.08
N ARG A 9 -9.42 -8.24 -9.28
CA ARG A 9 -10.69 -7.69 -9.75
C ARG A 9 -10.56 -6.25 -10.25
N ILE A 10 -9.83 -5.39 -9.53
CA ILE A 10 -9.54 -4.02 -9.98
C ILE A 10 -8.81 -4.03 -11.33
N ASN A 11 -7.85 -4.94 -11.52
CA ASN A 11 -7.09 -5.07 -12.77
C ASN A 11 -7.95 -5.61 -13.93
N GLU A 12 -8.88 -6.52 -13.66
CA GLU A 12 -9.87 -6.97 -14.66
C GLU A 12 -10.73 -5.80 -15.14
N LEU A 13 -11.29 -5.03 -14.20
CA LEU A 13 -12.11 -3.85 -14.50
C LEU A 13 -11.30 -2.78 -15.27
N ALA A 14 -10.02 -2.59 -14.92
CA ALA A 14 -9.13 -1.68 -15.63
C ALA A 14 -8.84 -2.15 -17.07
N ARG A 15 -8.63 -3.46 -17.28
CA ARG A 15 -8.46 -4.03 -18.62
C ARG A 15 -9.72 -3.88 -19.46
N LYS A 16 -10.89 -4.15 -18.88
CA LYS A 16 -12.20 -3.98 -19.54
C LYS A 16 -12.45 -2.52 -19.93
N GLN A 17 -12.10 -1.57 -19.07
CA GLN A 17 -12.16 -0.14 -19.40
C GLN A 17 -11.37 0.20 -20.65
N LYS A 18 -10.16 -0.36 -20.78
CA LYS A 18 -9.24 -0.09 -21.88
C LYS A 18 -9.69 -0.72 -23.20
N SER A 19 -10.43 -1.84 -23.15
CA SER A 19 -10.90 -2.52 -24.35
C SER A 19 -12.26 -1.99 -24.84
N SER A 20 -13.25 -1.97 -23.96
CA SER A 20 -14.67 -1.79 -24.32
C SER A 20 -15.36 -0.68 -23.54
N GLY A 21 -14.65 -0.02 -22.63
CA GLY A 21 -15.25 0.89 -21.66
C GLY A 21 -15.82 0.14 -20.44
N LEU A 22 -16.09 0.89 -19.37
CA LEU A 22 -16.76 0.42 -18.16
C LEU A 22 -18.20 0.95 -18.17
N THR A 23 -19.12 0.13 -17.72
CA THR A 23 -20.47 0.58 -17.36
C THR A 23 -20.45 1.36 -16.04
N GLU A 24 -21.50 2.14 -15.74
CA GLU A 24 -21.57 2.90 -14.48
C GLU A 24 -21.53 2.00 -13.24
N ASP A 25 -22.19 0.84 -13.30
CA ASP A 25 -22.17 -0.16 -12.23
C ASP A 25 -20.76 -0.68 -11.95
N GLU A 26 -20.01 -0.99 -13.00
CA GLU A 26 -18.63 -1.46 -12.88
C GLU A 26 -17.67 -0.36 -12.43
N LEU A 27 -17.96 0.89 -12.78
CA LEU A 27 -17.22 2.06 -12.29
C LEU A 27 -17.43 2.21 -10.78
N ALA A 28 -18.66 2.06 -10.31
CA ALA A 28 -19.02 2.10 -8.89
C ALA A 28 -18.39 0.92 -8.12
N GLU A 29 -18.40 -0.28 -8.70
CA GLU A 29 -17.74 -1.45 -8.13
C GLU A 29 -16.23 -1.21 -8.01
N ARG A 30 -15.58 -0.73 -9.08
CA ARG A 30 -14.16 -0.39 -9.05
C ARG A 30 -13.84 0.65 -7.98
N ALA A 31 -14.69 1.68 -7.84
CA ALA A 31 -14.49 2.72 -6.82
C ALA A 31 -14.54 2.12 -5.40
N ARG A 32 -15.55 1.29 -5.09
CA ARG A 32 -15.65 0.59 -3.80
C ARG A 32 -14.43 -0.29 -3.53
N LEU A 33 -14.02 -1.11 -4.51
CA LEU A 33 -12.87 -1.99 -4.37
C LEU A 33 -11.59 -1.19 -4.09
N ARG A 34 -11.43 -0.04 -4.74
CA ARG A 34 -10.26 0.83 -4.55
C ARG A 34 -10.23 1.48 -3.17
N GLU A 35 -11.39 1.86 -2.62
CA GLU A 35 -11.49 2.33 -1.23
C GLU A 35 -11.07 1.26 -0.23
N ILE A 36 -11.56 0.03 -0.39
CA ILE A 36 -11.22 -1.09 0.49
C ILE A 36 -9.71 -1.37 0.44
N TYR A 37 -9.13 -1.39 -0.76
CA TYR A 37 -7.69 -1.56 -0.96
C TYR A 37 -6.89 -0.45 -0.25
N LEU A 38 -7.25 0.82 -0.47
CA LEU A 38 -6.58 1.97 0.15
C LEU A 38 -6.70 1.95 1.68
N GLY A 39 -7.85 1.56 2.21
CA GLY A 39 -8.05 1.44 3.66
C GLY A 39 -7.11 0.39 4.28
N ASN A 40 -6.94 -0.75 3.63
CA ASN A 40 -6.03 -1.79 4.08
C ASN A 40 -4.56 -1.39 3.93
N ILE A 41 -4.19 -0.77 2.81
CA ILE A 41 -2.84 -0.22 2.58
C ILE A 41 -2.49 0.83 3.63
N ARG A 42 -3.40 1.78 3.91
CA ARG A 42 -3.16 2.83 4.91
C ARG A 42 -2.96 2.27 6.31
N ARG A 43 -3.76 1.28 6.71
CA ARG A 43 -3.60 0.58 8.00
C ARG A 43 -2.25 -0.13 8.08
N ASN A 44 -1.89 -0.86 7.03
CA ASN A 44 -0.62 -1.59 6.98
C ASN A 44 0.58 -0.62 6.96
N PHE A 45 0.49 0.47 6.20
CA PHE A 45 1.53 1.50 6.14
C PHE A 45 1.68 2.24 7.47
N ARG A 46 0.58 2.55 8.16
CA ARG A 46 0.64 3.13 9.52
C ARG A 46 1.34 2.20 10.50
N ALA A 47 1.00 0.91 10.48
CA ALA A 47 1.66 -0.09 11.32
C ALA A 47 3.16 -0.21 11.01
N GLN A 48 3.55 -0.14 9.72
CA GLN A 48 4.95 -0.09 9.32
C GLN A 48 5.66 1.16 9.86
N LEU A 49 5.04 2.34 9.75
CA LEU A 49 5.59 3.59 10.28
C LEU A 49 5.70 3.59 11.82
N ASP A 50 4.72 3.03 12.51
CA ASP A 50 4.76 2.90 13.98
C ASP A 50 5.85 1.90 14.43
N THR A 51 6.29 1.01 13.54
CA THR A 51 7.43 0.10 13.76
C THR A 51 8.78 0.75 13.41
N ILE A 52 8.78 1.91 12.74
CA ILE A 52 10.02 2.66 12.51
C ILE A 52 10.43 3.30 13.84
N GLU A 53 11.25 2.54 14.57
CA GLU A 53 12.00 3.04 15.71
C GLU A 53 13.00 4.09 15.19
N ILE A 54 12.90 5.31 15.70
CA ILE A 54 13.95 6.32 15.49
C ILE A 54 15.17 5.78 16.23
N VAL A 55 16.07 5.14 15.49
CA VAL A 55 17.44 4.91 15.97
C VAL A 55 18.10 6.28 16.03
N ASP A 56 17.97 6.94 17.19
CA ASP A 56 18.93 7.96 17.59
C ASP A 56 20.29 7.27 17.53
N ASN A 57 21.07 7.62 16.51
CA ASN A 57 22.47 7.27 16.44
C ASN A 57 23.19 8.12 17.48
N ASP A 58 22.93 7.86 18.76
CA ASP A 58 23.71 8.35 19.87
C ASP A 58 24.76 7.29 20.22
N ASP A 59 25.43 6.74 19.19
CA ASP A 59 26.64 5.95 19.40
C ASP A 59 27.84 6.90 19.43
N GLN A 60 28.02 7.45 20.62
CA GLN A 60 29.27 7.95 21.19
C GLN A 60 30.39 6.90 20.99
N GLY A 61 31.04 6.92 19.82
CA GLY A 61 31.98 5.85 19.44
C GLY A 61 33.30 6.29 18.80
N ASN A 62 33.71 7.56 18.87
CA ASN A 62 35.07 7.94 18.45
C ASN A 62 36.09 7.66 19.57
N LYS A 63 36.46 6.38 19.75
CA LYS A 63 37.72 5.98 20.39
C LYS A 63 38.61 5.28 19.37
N GLY A 64 38.97 6.00 18.31
CA GLY A 64 40.16 5.69 17.53
C GLY A 64 41.25 6.68 17.88
N LEU A 65 42.31 6.24 18.56
CA LEU A 65 43.70 6.67 18.35
C LEU A 65 44.63 5.81 19.22
N THR A 66 45.17 4.80 18.57
CA THR A 66 46.39 4.05 18.87
C THR A 66 47.62 4.96 18.95
N HIS A 67 48.25 5.07 20.12
CA HIS A 67 49.66 4.78 20.44
C HIS A 67 49.95 5.16 21.89
#